data_AF-A0A9X8VAY2-F1
#
_entry.id   AF-A0A9X8VAY2-F1
#
_cell.length_a   1.000
_cell.length_b   1.000
_cell.length_c   1.000
_cell.angle_alpha   90.00
_cell.angle_beta   90.00
_cell.angle_gamma   90.00
#
_symmetry.space_group_name_H-M   'P 1'
#
loop_
_entity.id
_entity.type
_entity.pdbx_description
1 polymer ?
#
loop_
_entity_poly.entity_id
_entity_poly.type
_entity_poly.pdbx_seq_one_letter_code
_entity_poly.pdbx_strand_id
1 'polypeptide(L)'
;SIDCVASADAVSIHNAPCYLLVLMDITERKRSELELVSAIEEVMQDASWFSQTLIEKLANVKSINRPDQAGFTASELTPRERDVLELICEGLPDKKI
;
A
#
# COMPACT_ATOMS: atom_id res chain seq x y z
N SER A 1 5.48 -13.68 -32.31
CA SER A 1 6.31 -14.91 -32.37
C SER A 1 5.57 -16.01 -31.64
N ILE A 2 5.84 -17.27 -31.96
CA ILE A 2 5.35 -18.41 -31.17
C ILE A 2 6.39 -18.69 -30.08
N ASP A 3 5.94 -18.85 -28.84
CA ASP A 3 6.76 -19.31 -27.73
C ASP A 3 6.53 -20.80 -27.53
N CYS A 4 7.59 -21.60 -27.62
CA CYS A 4 7.51 -23.04 -27.41
C CYS A 4 8.54 -23.51 -26.38
N VAL A 5 8.17 -24.55 -25.64
CA VAL A 5 9.14 -25.43 -24.97
C VAL A 5 9.43 -26.60 -25.91
N ALA A 6 10.71 -26.87 -26.13
CA ALA A 6 11.16 -27.98 -26.96
C ALA A 6 11.83 -29.05 -26.10
N SER A 7 11.53 -30.31 -26.40
CA SER A 7 12.26 -31.47 -25.88
C SER A 7 12.62 -32.39 -27.04
N ALA A 8 13.79 -33.02 -26.97
CA ALA A 8 14.27 -33.95 -27.98
C ALA A 8 14.92 -35.16 -27.31
N ASP A 9 14.65 -36.35 -27.85
CA ASP A 9 15.27 -37.59 -27.39
C ASP A 9 15.69 -38.46 -28.57
N ALA A 10 16.75 -39.23 -28.40
CA ALA A 10 17.23 -40.18 -29.39
C ALA A 10 16.54 -41.54 -29.17
N VAL A 11 15.80 -42.00 -30.17
CA VAL A 11 15.02 -43.23 -30.12
C VAL A 11 15.38 -44.15 -31.28
N SER A 12 15.15 -45.45 -31.10
CA SER A 12 15.27 -46.42 -32.19
C SER A 12 13.88 -46.85 -32.63
N ILE A 13 13.48 -46.49 -33.85
CA ILE A 13 12.20 -46.90 -34.44
C ILE A 13 12.53 -47.92 -35.55
N HIS A 14 12.02 -49.15 -35.42
CA HIS A 14 12.33 -50.24 -36.35
C HIS A 14 13.84 -50.45 -36.59
N ASN A 15 14.65 -50.43 -35.52
CA ASN A 15 16.11 -50.52 -35.58
C ASN A 15 16.82 -49.37 -36.34
N ALA A 16 16.12 -48.28 -36.67
CA ALA A 16 16.72 -47.08 -37.24
C ALA A 16 16.85 -45.98 -36.17
N PRO A 17 18.02 -45.30 -36.06
CA PRO A 17 18.19 -44.18 -35.14
C PRO A 17 17.37 -42.98 -35.63
N CYS A 18 16.57 -42.41 -34.73
CA CYS A 18 15.70 -41.28 -34.98
C CYS A 18 15.75 -40.28 -33.81
N TYR A 19 15.35 -39.03 -34.06
CA TYR A 19 15.09 -38.07 -33.01
C TYR A 19 13.58 -37.88 -32.85
N LEU A 20 13.09 -38.07 -31.63
CA LEU A 20 11.73 -37.71 -31.25
C LEU A 20 11.74 -36.29 -30.70
N LEU A 21 11.04 -35.37 -31.38
CA LEU A 21 10.90 -33.99 -30.93
C LEU A 21 9.48 -33.75 -30.42
N VAL A 22 9.38 -33.04 -29.29
CA VAL A 22 8.13 -32.55 -28.73
C VAL A 22 8.22 -31.03 -28.64
N LEU A 23 7.26 -30.34 -29.25
CA LEU A 23 7.10 -28.90 -29.17
C LEU A 23 5.77 -28.60 -28.48
N MET A 24 5.83 -27.94 -27.34
CA MET A 24 4.65 -27.48 -26.63
C MET A 24 4.52 -25.97 -26.82
N ASP A 25 3.44 -25.54 -27.47
CA ASP A 25 3.07 -24.13 -27.58
C ASP A 25 2.67 -23.59 -26.20
N ILE A 26 3.35 -22.54 -25.76
CA ILE A 26 3.10 -21.83 -24.51
C ILE A 26 2.79 -20.35 -24.75
N THR A 27 2.52 -19.96 -26.00
CA THR A 27 2.30 -18.56 -26.39
C THR A 27 1.15 -17.95 -25.61
N GLU A 28 0.01 -18.64 -25.52
CA GLU A 28 -1.14 -18.16 -24.76
C GLU A 28 -0.82 -18.06 -23.26
N ARG A 29 -0.22 -19.11 -22.69
CA ARG A 29 0.14 -19.13 -21.26
C ARG A 29 1.04 -17.94 -20.90
N LYS A 30 2.10 -17.70 -21.65
CA LYS A 30 3.02 -16.57 -21.40
C LYS A 30 2.32 -15.22 -21.54
N ARG A 31 1.41 -15.09 -22.51
CA ARG A 31 0.60 -13.87 -22.67
C ARG A 31 -0.24 -13.62 -21.42
N SER A 32 -0.98 -14.63 -20.95
CA SER A 32 -1.82 -14.50 -19.76
C SER A 32 -1.00 -14.21 -18.50
N GLU A 33 0.18 -14.80 -18.33
CA GLU A 33 1.08 -14.50 -17.22
C GLU A 33 1.52 -13.03 -17.22
N LEU A 34 1.87 -12.46 -18.39
CA LEU A 34 2.22 -11.05 -18.52
C LEU A 34 1.03 -10.12 -18.27
N GLU A 35 -0.16 -10.46 -18.78
CA GLU A 35 -1.39 -9.70 -18.54
C GLU A 35 -1.73 -9.66 -17.03
N LEU A 36 -1.55 -10.79 -16.32
CA LEU A 36 -1.74 -10.84 -14.87
C LEU A 36 -0.76 -9.94 -14.11
N VAL A 37 0.54 -9.98 -14.47
CA VAL A 37 1.54 -9.10 -13.86
C VAL A 37 1.19 -7.64 -14.10
N SER A 38 0.83 -7.28 -15.34
CA SER A 38 0.42 -5.92 -15.69
C SER A 38 -0.79 -5.44 -14.89
N ALA A 39 -1.81 -6.28 -14.72
CA ALA A 39 -3.00 -5.93 -13.94
C ALA A 39 -2.67 -5.71 -12.45
N ILE A 40 -1.74 -6.48 -11.90
CA ILE A 40 -1.27 -6.29 -10.52
C ILE A 40 -0.51 -4.96 -10.39
N GLU A 41 0.40 -4.66 -11.32
CA GLU A 41 1.16 -3.41 -11.33
C GLU A 41 0.26 -2.18 -11.41
N GLU A 42 -0.78 -2.23 -12.24
CA GLU A 42 -1.80 -1.17 -12.36
C GLU A 42 -2.48 -0.89 -11.01
N VAL A 43 -2.98 -1.93 -10.34
CA VAL A 43 -3.61 -1.80 -9.02
C VAL A 43 -2.62 -1.29 -7.95
N MET A 44 -1.36 -1.71 -8.00
CA MET A 44 -0.35 -1.27 -7.03
C MET A 44 0.03 0.20 -7.22
N GLN A 45 0.13 0.68 -8.46
CA GLN A 45 0.32 2.12 -8.73
C GLN A 45 -0.88 2.93 -8.21
N ASP A 46 -2.09 2.39 -8.39
CA ASP A 46 -3.29 3.01 -7.85
C ASP A 46 -3.33 3.03 -6.30
N ALA A 47 -2.78 2.04 -5.61
CA ALA A 47 -2.69 2.10 -4.15
C ALA A 47 -1.65 3.12 -3.66
N SER A 48 -0.58 3.34 -4.43
CA SER A 48 0.48 4.27 -4.05
C SER A 48 -0.01 5.72 -3.98
N TRP A 49 -0.86 6.17 -4.92
CA TRP A 49 -1.42 7.54 -4.88
C TRP A 49 -2.35 7.78 -3.69
N PHE A 50 -3.00 6.73 -3.18
CA PHE A 50 -3.89 6.83 -2.01
C PHE A 50 -3.11 7.24 -0.75
N SER A 51 -1.93 6.65 -0.52
CA SER A 51 -1.09 6.98 0.63
C SER A 51 -0.59 8.43 0.60
N GLN A 52 -0.14 8.91 -0.57
CA GLN A 52 0.33 10.29 -0.76
C GLN A 52 -0.80 11.29 -0.53
N THR A 53 -1.97 11.04 -1.13
CA THR A 53 -3.15 11.91 -0.97
C THR A 53 -3.62 11.97 0.48
N LEU A 54 -3.64 10.84 1.20
CA LEU A 54 -3.96 10.81 2.63
C LEU A 54 -2.94 11.59 3.46
N ILE A 55 -1.64 11.43 3.21
CA ILE A 55 -0.57 12.16 3.91
C ILE A 55 -0.71 13.66 3.66
N GLU A 56 -0.95 14.09 2.42
CA GLU A 56 -1.18 15.49 2.06
C GLU A 56 -2.43 16.07 2.76
N LYS A 57 -3.54 15.33 2.79
CA LYS A 57 -4.75 15.74 3.51
C LYS A 57 -4.50 15.85 5.01
N LEU A 58 -3.81 14.89 5.62
CA LEU A 58 -3.44 14.92 7.04
C LEU A 58 -2.49 16.08 7.36
N ALA A 59 -1.50 16.35 6.50
CA ALA A 59 -0.58 17.47 6.64
C ALA A 59 -1.33 18.81 6.58
N ASN A 60 -2.26 18.97 5.64
CA ASN A 60 -3.11 20.16 5.53
C ASN A 60 -4.05 20.33 6.73
N VAL A 61 -4.64 19.25 7.25
CA VAL A 61 -5.46 19.32 8.48
C VAL A 61 -4.60 19.74 9.67
N LYS A 62 -3.36 19.26 9.76
CA LYS A 62 -2.41 19.65 10.82
C LYS A 62 -1.93 21.10 10.69
N SER A 63 -1.79 21.63 9.47
CA SER A 63 -1.41 23.03 9.26
C SER A 63 -2.56 23.99 9.53
N ILE A 64 -3.80 23.61 9.19
CA ILE A 64 -5.01 24.40 9.49
C ILE A 64 -5.30 24.39 11.00
N ASN A 65 -5.07 23.25 11.67
CA ASN A 65 -5.16 23.16 13.14
C ASN A 65 -3.88 23.59 13.85
N ARG A 66 -2.88 24.16 13.16
CA ARG A 66 -1.80 24.84 13.87
C ARG A 66 -2.44 26.10 14.43
N PRO A 67 -2.68 26.19 15.76
CA PRO A 67 -3.07 27.47 16.32
C PRO A 67 -1.96 28.42 15.92
N ASP A 68 -2.35 29.58 15.42
CA ASP A 68 -1.46 30.73 15.39
C ASP A 68 -0.64 30.72 16.69
N GLN A 69 0.67 30.94 16.61
CA GLN A 69 1.56 30.93 17.79
C GLN A 69 1.32 32.15 18.69
N ALA A 70 0.06 32.53 18.87
CA ALA A 70 -0.49 33.16 20.05
C ALA A 70 -1.36 32.11 20.79
N GLY A 71 -0.79 30.92 21.02
CA GLY A 71 -1.43 29.94 21.89
C GLY A 71 -1.42 30.50 23.32
N PHE A 72 -2.60 30.68 23.89
CA PHE A 72 -2.80 31.08 25.29
C PHE A 72 -1.85 30.25 26.17
N THR A 73 -0.84 30.91 26.74
CA THR A 73 0.17 30.18 27.52
C THR A 73 -0.42 29.86 28.88
N ALA A 74 -0.08 28.71 29.47
CA ALA A 74 -0.55 28.37 30.83
C ALA A 74 -0.16 29.44 31.89
N SER A 75 0.78 30.32 31.55
CA SER A 75 1.19 31.50 32.32
C SER A 75 0.16 32.63 32.33
N GLU A 76 -0.75 32.69 31.36
CA GLU A 76 -1.81 33.71 31.24
C GLU A 76 -3.07 33.36 32.02
N LEU A 77 -3.13 32.16 32.59
CA LEU A 77 -4.22 31.73 33.45
C LEU A 77 -4.03 32.27 34.87
N THR A 78 -5.10 32.85 35.40
CA THR A 78 -5.19 33.18 36.83
C THR A 78 -5.04 31.90 37.67
N PRO A 79 -4.64 32.01 38.95
CA PRO A 79 -4.49 30.82 39.81
C PRO A 79 -5.73 29.93 39.81
N ARG A 80 -6.92 30.54 39.87
CA ARG A 80 -8.20 29.83 39.86
C ARG A 80 -8.48 29.09 38.55
N GLU A 81 -8.10 29.65 37.41
CA GLU A 81 -8.32 29.01 36.11
C GLU A 81 -7.38 27.82 35.90
N ARG A 82 -6.15 27.87 36.43
CA ARG A 82 -5.23 26.73 36.45
C ARG A 82 -5.75 25.59 37.30
N ASP A 83 -6.22 25.89 38.51
CA ASP A 83 -6.76 24.88 39.43
C ASP A 83 -7.97 24.15 38.81
N VAL A 84 -8.86 24.88 38.13
CA VAL A 84 -10.01 24.28 37.43
C VAL A 84 -9.56 23.41 36.25
N LEU A 85 -8.57 23.87 35.47
CA LEU A 85 -8.05 23.13 34.33
C LEU A 85 -7.37 21.82 34.74
N GLU A 86 -6.63 21.83 35.86
CA GLU A 86 -6.00 20.63 36.44
C GLU A 86 -7.04 19.58 36.83
N LEU A 87 -8.12 20.00 37.51
CA LEU A 87 -9.23 19.11 37.89
C LEU A 87 -9.95 18.49 36.67
N ILE A 88 -10.05 19.22 35.57
CA ILE A 88 -10.61 18.71 34.31
C ILE A 88 -9.68 17.68 33.67
N CYS A 89 -8.37 17.94 33.61
CA CYS A 89 -7.38 17.02 33.04
C CYS A 89 -7.24 15.73 33.84
N GLU A 90 -7.52 15.76 35.14
CA GLU A 90 -7.60 14.57 36.00
C GLU A 90 -8.92 13.78 35.85
N GLY A 91 -9.85 14.26 35.02
CA GLY A 91 -11.08 13.54 34.67
C GLY A 91 -12.11 13.47 35.79
N LEU A 92 -12.05 14.38 36.77
CA LEU A 92 -13.02 14.40 37.87
C LEU A 92 -14.40 14.86 37.36
N PRO A 93 -15.48 14.13 37.68
CA PRO A 93 -16.83 14.56 37.34
C PRO A 93 -17.21 15.77 38.19
N ASP A 94 -17.89 16.73 37.56
CA ASP A 94 -18.35 17.97 38.16
C ASP A 94 -19.28 17.66 39.36
N LYS A 95 -18.77 17.78 40.59
CA LYS A 95 -19.59 17.67 41.80
C LYS A 95 -20.32 18.99 41.97
N LYS A 96 -21.55 19.02 41.45
CA LYS A 96 -22.59 20.05 41.62
C LYS A 96 -22.31 21.01 42.76
N ILE A 97 -21.96 22.25 42.40
CA ILE A 97 -22.25 23.43 43.19
C ILE A 97 -23.55 24.02 42.66
#